data_AF-A0A067Y2H3-F1
#
_entry.id   AF-A0A067Y2H3-F1
#
_cell.length_a   1.000
_cell.length_b   1.000
_cell.length_c   1.000
_cell.angle_alpha   90.00
_cell.angle_beta   90.00
_cell.angle_gamma   90.00
#
_symmetry.space_group_name_H-M   'P 1'
#
loop_
_entity.id
_entity.type
_entity.pdbx_description
1 polymer ?
#
loop_
_entity_poly.entity_id
_entity_poly.type
_entity_poly.pdbx_seq_one_letter_code
_entity_poly.pdbx_strand_id
1 'polypeptide(L)'
;MISKLLTAYANKMLYRTELSRHVIRFVSDQEPHDLAYQFLERSKIPTMHFQDGLPRLPIPKLKYTCQNYLNGIRPFLNDEQFDAAKKLVDDFRHSSGERLNRELILWYRRNKHTSYIAEPWFDMYFRYRAALPI
;
A
#
# COMPACT_ATOMS: atom_id res chain seq x y z
N MET A 1 -22.96 10.04 -25.40
CA MET A 1 -22.10 9.20 -24.52
C MET A 1 -20.81 8.73 -25.22
N ILE A 2 -20.89 8.30 -26.49
CA ILE A 2 -19.75 7.78 -27.27
C ILE A 2 -18.64 8.83 -27.53
N SER A 3 -19.00 10.10 -27.73
CA SER A 3 -18.04 11.19 -27.95
C SER A 3 -17.05 11.39 -26.78
N LYS A 4 -17.49 11.30 -25.52
CA LYS A 4 -16.61 11.48 -24.35
C LYS A 4 -15.58 10.37 -24.20
N LEU A 5 -15.94 9.13 -24.57
CA LEU A 5 -15.04 7.97 -24.54
C LEU A 5 -13.97 8.06 -25.64
N LEU A 6 -14.35 8.53 -26.84
CA LEU A 6 -13.43 8.75 -27.95
C LEU A 6 -12.43 9.87 -27.64
N THR A 7 -12.87 10.97 -27.01
CA THR A 7 -11.97 12.05 -26.59
C THR A 7 -10.98 11.60 -25.50
N ALA A 8 -11.42 10.79 -24.54
CA ALA A 8 -10.54 10.24 -23.50
C ALA A 8 -9.49 9.27 -24.08
N TYR A 9 -9.88 8.46 -25.07
CA TYR A 9 -8.96 7.53 -25.74
C TYR A 9 -7.95 8.27 -26.64
N ALA A 10 -8.41 9.28 -27.38
CA ALA A 10 -7.55 10.14 -28.19
C ALA A 10 -6.54 10.91 -27.33
N ASN A 11 -6.96 11.45 -26.18
CA ASN A 11 -6.06 12.12 -25.24
C ASN A 11 -5.04 11.17 -24.62
N LYS A 12 -5.43 9.93 -24.28
CA LYS A 12 -4.49 8.91 -23.77
C LYS A 12 -3.47 8.49 -24.84
N MET A 13 -3.90 8.40 -26.10
CA MET A 13 -3.02 8.07 -27.23
C MET A 13 -2.04 9.21 -27.53
N LEU A 14 -2.54 10.45 -27.53
CA LEU A 14 -1.75 11.68 -27.71
C LEU A 14 -0.69 11.82 -26.60
N TYR A 15 -1.07 11.60 -25.34
CA TYR A 15 -0.15 11.65 -24.20
C TYR A 15 0.96 10.60 -24.31
N ARG A 16 0.64 9.40 -24.80
CA ARG A 16 1.62 8.33 -25.04
C ARG A 16 2.60 8.70 -26.16
N THR A 17 2.14 9.32 -27.25
CA THR A 17 3.00 9.79 -28.34
C THR A 17 3.85 11.01 -27.97
N GLU A 18 3.34 11.90 -27.10
CA GLU A 18 4.13 13.04 -26.60
C GLU A 18 5.22 12.59 -25.63
N LEU A 19 4.96 11.60 -24.77
CA LEU A 19 5.99 10.95 -23.95
C LEU A 19 7.04 10.25 -24.83
N SER A 20 6.63 9.55 -25.90
CA SER A 20 7.58 8.94 -26.84
C SER A 20 8.40 9.98 -27.64
N ARG A 21 7.82 11.12 -28.01
CA ARG A 21 8.55 12.23 -28.67
C ARG A 21 9.49 12.96 -27.71
N HIS A 22 9.14 13.09 -26.43
CA HIS A 22 10.04 13.64 -25.42
C HIS A 22 11.22 12.70 -25.16
N VAL A 23 10.98 11.39 -25.07
CA VAL A 23 12.06 10.39 -24.90
C VAL A 23 13.04 10.38 -26.09
N ILE A 24 12.58 10.63 -27.32
CA ILE A 24 13.43 10.66 -28.52
C ILE A 24 14.23 11.98 -28.64
N ARG A 25 13.76 13.09 -28.05
CA ARG A 25 14.52 14.37 -28.03
C ARG A 25 15.62 14.44 -26.97
N PHE A 26 15.71 13.47 -26.08
CA PHE A 26 16.74 13.40 -25.03
C PHE A 26 18.10 12.86 -25.51
N VAL A 27 18.29 12.67 -26.82
CA VAL A 27 19.59 12.32 -27.42
C VAL A 27 20.05 13.48 -28.30
N SER A 28 20.48 14.57 -27.67
CA SER A 28 21.19 15.68 -28.29
C SER A 28 22.41 15.99 -27.42
N ASP A 29 23.58 15.54 -27.85
CA ASP A 29 24.88 15.52 -27.15
C ASP A 29 25.54 16.91 -26.94
N GLN A 30 24.80 17.91 -26.48
CA GLN A 30 25.38 19.20 -26.06
C GLN A 30 24.66 19.67 -24.78
N GLU A 31 25.14 19.22 -23.61
CA GLU A 31 24.68 19.73 -22.31
C GLU A 31 25.32 21.10 -22.01
N PRO A 32 24.55 22.13 -21.63
CA PRO A 32 25.11 23.35 -21.07
C PRO A 32 25.78 23.03 -19.73
N HIS A 33 27.08 23.32 -19.63
CA HIS A 33 27.95 23.00 -18.48
C HIS A 33 27.47 23.58 -17.13
N ASP A 34 26.48 24.49 -17.12
CA ASP A 34 26.01 25.22 -15.93
C ASP A 34 24.93 24.52 -15.09
N LEU A 35 24.18 23.56 -15.63
CA LEU A 35 23.05 22.95 -14.89
C LEU A 35 23.48 21.77 -14.00
N ALA A 36 24.71 21.28 -14.13
CA ALA A 36 25.19 20.09 -13.45
C ALA A 36 25.16 20.21 -11.91
N TYR A 37 25.39 21.41 -11.36
CA TYR A 37 25.38 21.66 -9.92
C TYR A 37 23.98 21.82 -9.31
N GLN A 38 22.93 21.99 -10.12
CA GLN A 38 21.57 22.21 -9.62
C GLN A 38 20.88 20.91 -9.16
N PHE A 39 21.37 19.75 -9.58
CA PHE A 39 20.77 18.46 -9.30
C PHE A 39 21.79 17.49 -8.71
N LEU A 40 21.50 16.95 -7.52
CA LEU A 40 22.31 15.89 -6.91
C LEU A 40 22.15 14.55 -7.65
N GLU A 41 20.97 14.29 -8.20
CA GLU A 41 20.67 13.10 -8.99
C GLU A 41 19.78 13.47 -10.18
N ARG A 42 20.09 12.90 -11.34
CA ARG A 42 19.29 13.02 -12.56
C ARG A 42 18.81 11.64 -13.00
N SER A 43 17.71 11.19 -12.43
CA SER A 43 17.13 9.90 -12.83
C SER A 43 16.58 9.95 -14.26
N LYS A 44 16.87 8.91 -15.04
CA LYS A 44 16.30 8.72 -16.39
C LYS A 44 14.79 8.43 -16.35
N ILE A 45 14.29 7.95 -15.22
CA ILE A 45 12.89 7.61 -14.98
C ILE A 45 12.34 8.56 -13.93
N PRO A 46 11.14 9.15 -14.10
CA PRO A 46 10.54 9.99 -13.07
C PRO A 46 10.45 9.24 -11.73
N THR A 47 10.81 9.90 -10.62
CA THR A 47 10.86 9.26 -9.29
C THR A 47 9.57 8.54 -8.90
N MET A 48 8.41 9.07 -9.33
CA MET A 48 7.08 8.53 -9.02
C MET A 48 6.51 7.62 -10.12
N HIS A 49 7.30 7.25 -11.15
CA HIS A 49 6.81 6.56 -12.34
C HIS A 49 6.06 5.25 -12.05
N PHE A 50 6.48 4.49 -11.04
CA PHE A 50 5.88 3.19 -10.72
C PHE A 50 4.75 3.23 -9.68
N GLN A 51 4.42 4.40 -9.13
CA GLN A 51 3.47 4.51 -8.02
C GLN A 51 2.07 4.00 -8.40
N ASP A 52 1.60 4.34 -9.60
CA ASP A 52 0.30 3.88 -10.11
C ASP A 52 0.25 2.37 -10.40
N GLY A 53 1.42 1.73 -10.53
CA GLY A 53 1.56 0.31 -10.84
C GLY A 53 1.77 -0.58 -9.62
N LEU A 54 1.80 -0.03 -8.40
CA LEU A 54 2.08 -0.81 -7.21
C LEU A 54 0.98 -1.83 -6.92
N PRO A 55 1.33 -3.09 -6.55
CA PRO A 55 0.35 -4.07 -6.14
C PRO A 55 -0.27 -3.66 -4.80
N ARG A 56 -1.54 -4.04 -4.63
CA ARG A 56 -2.26 -3.75 -3.38
C ARG A 56 -1.80 -4.70 -2.28
N LEU A 57 -1.62 -4.16 -1.07
CA LEU A 57 -1.32 -4.97 0.11
C LEU A 57 -2.48 -5.95 0.37
N PRO A 58 -2.24 -7.28 0.39
CA PRO A 58 -3.30 -8.26 0.59
C PRO A 58 -3.72 -8.35 2.06
N ILE A 59 -5.00 -8.66 2.29
CA ILE A 59 -5.50 -9.04 3.62
C ILE A 59 -5.31 -10.55 3.79
N PRO A 60 -4.59 -11.03 4.81
CA PRO A 60 -4.43 -12.46 5.07
C PRO A 60 -5.77 -13.11 5.46
N LYS A 61 -5.93 -14.41 5.19
CA LYS A 61 -7.12 -15.14 5.64
C LYS A 61 -7.15 -15.18 7.17
N LEU A 62 -8.31 -14.91 7.77
CA LEU A 62 -8.50 -14.90 9.22
C LEU A 62 -7.96 -16.16 9.92
N LYS A 63 -8.17 -17.35 9.33
CA LYS A 63 -7.63 -18.62 9.84
C LYS A 63 -6.11 -18.58 10.02
N TYR A 64 -5.38 -18.09 9.01
CA TYR A 64 -3.92 -18.02 9.06
C TYR A 64 -3.44 -16.94 10.03
N THR A 65 -4.13 -15.81 10.11
CA THR A 65 -3.85 -14.78 11.11
C THR A 65 -3.98 -15.31 12.53
N CYS A 66 -5.07 -16.04 12.83
CA CYS A 66 -5.31 -16.66 14.13
C CYS A 66 -4.21 -17.69 14.47
N GLN A 67 -3.83 -18.52 13.50
CA GLN A 67 -2.78 -19.53 13.70
C GLN A 67 -1.40 -18.90 13.91
N ASN A 68 -1.05 -17.88 13.14
CA ASN A 68 0.22 -17.17 13.29
C ASN A 68 0.29 -16.42 14.62
N TYR A 69 -0.82 -15.86 15.09
CA TYR A 69 -0.92 -15.27 16.42
C TYR A 69 -0.61 -16.29 17.52
N LEU A 70 -1.26 -17.47 17.49
CA LEU A 70 -1.00 -18.54 18.46
C LEU A 70 0.47 -18.99 18.42
N ASN A 71 1.04 -19.16 17.23
CA ASN A 71 2.46 -19.51 17.09
C ASN A 71 3.38 -18.43 17.68
N GLY A 72 3.04 -17.15 17.51
CA GLY A 72 3.81 -16.02 18.02
C GLY A 72 3.79 -15.91 19.54
N ILE A 73 2.66 -16.24 20.19
CA ILE A 73 2.54 -16.17 21.65
C ILE A 73 3.00 -17.43 22.38
N ARG A 74 3.06 -18.59 21.69
CA ARG A 74 3.43 -19.89 22.29
C ARG A 74 4.69 -19.85 23.16
N PRO A 75 5.83 -19.23 22.78
CA PRO A 75 7.04 -19.25 23.59
C PRO A 75 6.94 -18.42 24.88
N PHE A 76 5.93 -17.57 25.02
CA PHE A 76 5.76 -16.70 26.18
C PHE A 76 4.76 -17.26 27.22
N LEU A 77 4.04 -18.33 26.86
CA LEU A 77 2.95 -18.88 27.67
C LEU A 77 3.26 -20.29 28.14
N ASN A 78 2.85 -20.59 29.38
CA ASN A 78 2.75 -21.98 29.84
C ASN A 78 1.55 -22.69 29.18
N ASP A 79 1.43 -24.00 29.38
CA ASP A 79 0.43 -24.80 28.66
C ASP A 79 -1.01 -24.43 29.03
N GLU A 80 -1.31 -24.16 30.30
CA GLU A 80 -2.63 -23.73 30.75
C GLU A 80 -3.06 -22.40 30.11
N GLN A 81 -2.15 -21.43 30.11
CA GLN A 81 -2.36 -20.12 29.47
C GLN A 81 -2.54 -20.25 27.97
N PHE A 82 -1.74 -21.10 27.33
CA PHE A 82 -1.82 -21.32 25.89
C PHE A 82 -3.14 -22.00 25.48
N ASP A 83 -3.64 -22.95 26.27
CA ASP A 83 -4.93 -23.59 26.03
C ASP A 83 -6.10 -22.63 26.26
N ALA A 84 -6.01 -21.74 27.25
CA ALA A 84 -6.97 -20.65 27.40
C ALA A 84 -6.94 -19.70 26.18
N ALA A 85 -5.75 -19.34 25.68
CA ALA A 85 -5.60 -18.49 24.50
C ALA A 85 -6.16 -19.16 23.24
N LYS A 86 -5.93 -20.47 23.04
CA LYS A 86 -6.53 -21.22 21.91
C LYS A 86 -8.05 -21.12 21.90
N LYS A 87 -8.70 -21.31 23.06
CA LYS A 87 -10.16 -21.23 23.17
C LYS A 87 -10.66 -19.84 22.78
N LEU A 88 -10.05 -18.78 23.33
CA LEU A 88 -10.39 -17.40 23.00
C LEU A 88 -10.20 -17.07 21.50
N VAL A 89 -9.11 -17.55 20.90
CA VAL A 89 -8.84 -17.35 19.47
C VAL A 89 -9.85 -18.10 18.61
N ASP A 90 -10.23 -19.32 19.00
CA ASP A 90 -11.24 -20.10 18.28
C ASP A 90 -12.63 -19.47 18.38
N ASP A 91 -13.01 -19.02 19.57
CA ASP A 91 -14.25 -18.27 19.80
C ASP A 91 -14.26 -16.99 18.96
N PHE A 92 -13.18 -16.20 18.97
CA PHE A 92 -13.04 -15.00 18.13
C PHE A 92 -13.21 -15.33 16.65
N ARG A 93 -12.54 -16.39 16.17
CA ARG A 93 -12.56 -16.80 14.77
C ARG A 93 -13.98 -17.14 14.27
N HIS A 94 -14.81 -17.75 15.12
CA HIS A 94 -16.19 -18.14 14.78
C HIS A 94 -17.26 -17.12 15.17
N SER A 95 -16.89 -16.03 15.86
CA SER A 95 -17.83 -15.01 16.31
C SER A 95 -17.51 -13.64 15.69
N SER A 96 -16.99 -12.72 16.52
CA SER A 96 -16.71 -11.34 16.15
C SER A 96 -15.64 -11.21 15.06
N GLY A 97 -14.66 -12.10 15.02
CA GLY A 97 -13.55 -12.08 14.07
C GLY A 97 -14.00 -12.25 12.62
N GLU A 98 -14.96 -13.14 12.34
CA GLU A 98 -15.49 -13.32 10.99
C GLU A 98 -16.22 -12.06 10.51
N ARG A 99 -17.07 -11.48 11.37
CA ARG A 99 -17.78 -10.22 11.09
C ARG A 99 -16.81 -9.08 10.82
N LEU A 100 -15.83 -8.87 11.69
CA LEU A 100 -14.83 -7.81 11.57
C LEU A 100 -13.97 -7.97 10.31
N ASN A 101 -13.52 -9.19 10.01
CA ASN A 101 -12.74 -9.47 8.81
C ASN A 101 -13.57 -9.23 7.53
N ARG A 102 -14.88 -9.53 7.54
CA ARG A 102 -15.78 -9.19 6.43
C ARG A 102 -15.87 -7.68 6.22
N GLU A 103 -16.06 -6.90 7.28
CA GLU A 103 -16.10 -5.44 7.20
C GLU A 103 -14.77 -4.87 6.68
N LEU A 104 -13.63 -5.39 7.17
CA LEU A 104 -12.30 -5.02 6.68
C LEU A 104 -12.15 -5.29 5.17
N ILE A 105 -12.60 -6.45 4.69
CA ILE A 105 -12.56 -6.79 3.26
C ILE A 105 -13.47 -5.86 2.45
N LEU A 106 -14.66 -5.50 2.96
CA LEU A 106 -15.57 -4.57 2.30
C LEU A 106 -14.94 -3.17 2.20
N TRP A 107 -14.36 -2.67 3.29
CA TRP A 107 -13.61 -1.42 3.30
C TRP A 107 -12.45 -1.47 2.29
N TYR A 108 -11.67 -2.55 2.29
CA TYR A 108 -10.56 -2.74 1.36
C TYR A 108 -11.02 -2.74 -0.09
N ARG A 109 -12.18 -3.32 -0.41
CA ARG A 109 -12.71 -3.31 -1.79
C ARG A 109 -13.16 -1.91 -2.22
N ARG A 110 -13.67 -1.10 -1.30
CA ARG A 110 -14.11 0.29 -1.54
C ARG A 110 -12.92 1.24 -1.69
N ASN A 111 -11.84 1.03 -0.93
CA ASN A 111 -10.68 1.91 -0.87
C ASN A 111 -9.47 1.33 -1.64
N LYS A 112 -9.51 1.38 -2.97
CA LYS A 112 -8.47 0.79 -3.83
C LYS A 112 -7.18 1.61 -3.95
N HIS A 113 -7.26 2.90 -3.66
CA HIS A 113 -6.17 3.88 -3.80
C HIS A 113 -5.20 3.89 -2.60
N THR A 114 -5.46 3.07 -1.58
CA THR A 114 -4.66 3.02 -0.34
C THR A 114 -4.58 1.58 0.17
N SER A 115 -3.77 1.37 1.22
CA SER A 115 -3.71 0.11 1.96
C SER A 115 -4.65 0.13 3.16
N TYR A 116 -5.09 -1.04 3.62
CA TYR A 116 -6.00 -1.16 4.77
C TYR A 116 -5.38 -0.74 6.11
N ILE A 117 -4.05 -0.60 6.15
CA ILE A 117 -3.30 -0.36 7.38
C ILE A 117 -2.76 1.07 7.47
N ALA A 118 -2.62 1.79 6.35
CA ALA A 118 -1.96 3.10 6.35
C ALA A 118 -2.59 4.09 7.33
N GLU A 119 -3.90 4.33 7.22
CA GLU A 119 -4.61 5.27 8.10
C GLU A 119 -4.59 4.82 9.59
N PRO A 120 -4.98 3.58 9.95
CA PRO A 120 -4.87 3.13 11.34
C PRO A 120 -3.45 3.22 11.91
N TRP A 121 -2.44 2.97 11.09
CA TRP A 121 -1.03 3.05 11.50
C TRP A 121 -0.61 4.49 11.80
N PHE A 122 -0.95 5.45 10.94
CA PHE A 122 -0.70 6.87 11.21
C PHE A 122 -1.48 7.37 12.44
N ASP A 123 -2.75 6.99 12.54
CA ASP A 123 -3.63 7.38 13.64
C ASP A 123 -3.09 6.88 15.00
N MET A 124 -2.50 5.68 15.04
CA MET A 124 -1.81 5.17 16.24
C MET A 124 -0.72 6.13 16.73
N TYR A 125 0.12 6.67 15.84
CA TYR A 125 1.17 7.63 16.22
C TYR A 125 0.61 9.01 16.54
N PHE A 126 -0.36 9.50 15.76
CA PHE A 126 -0.92 10.84 16.00
C PHE A 126 -1.77 10.94 17.27
N ARG A 127 -2.39 9.84 17.69
CA ARG A 127 -3.13 9.78 18.96
C ARG A 127 -2.23 9.52 20.16
N TYR A 128 -1.01 9.05 19.95
CA TYR A 128 -0.08 8.76 21.05
C TYR A 128 0.25 10.05 21.81
N ARG A 129 0.06 10.03 23.14
CA ARG A 129 0.18 11.21 24.00
C ARG A 129 1.43 11.25 24.87
N ALA A 130 2.22 10.17 24.90
CA ALA A 130 3.48 10.25 25.64
C ALA A 130 4.45 11.16 24.89
N ALA A 131 5.43 11.69 25.62
CA ALA A 131 6.49 12.47 25.00
C ALA A 131 7.17 11.62 23.91
N LEU A 132 7.53 12.26 22.80
CA LEU A 132 8.44 11.64 21.85
C LEU A 132 9.74 11.33 22.62
N PRO A 133 10.38 10.17 22.40
CA PRO A 133 11.70 9.92 22.93
C PRO A 133 12.66 10.91 22.25
N ILE A 134 12.96 11.98 23.00
CA ILE A 134 13.98 12.99 22.72
C ILE A 134 15.10 12.82 23.75
#